data_AF-A0A151ZFZ4-F1
#
_entry.id   AF-A0A151ZFZ4-F1
#
_cell.length_a   1.000
_cell.length_b   1.000
_cell.length_c   1.000
_cell.angle_alpha   90.00
_cell.angle_beta   90.00
_cell.angle_gamma   90.00
#
_symmetry.space_group_name_H-M   'P 1'
#
loop_
_entity.id
_entity.type
_entity.pdbx_description
1 polymer ?
#
loop_
_entity_poly.entity_id
_entity_poly.type
_entity_poly.pdbx_seq_one_letter_code
_entity_poly.pdbx_strand_id
1 'polypeptide(L)'
;MVYKDRTSEFSSLAETIKRKQQQNGVTLGKNKIIPRSQISTFAYAAAKISQGVHETSEKLLQLTNMAKNTDLFMDSSTQMEELTYVIKQDIQSLNREIRALESISKSSSKANKQTEDHSDTIVGFLNLKLVNATKDFKDILEVRTESIKQQQEKLDSFTGQSNSFAYQDNTGSVTSPKEMLRHRSNTNTRDDPYRFDDYNNGNSNNYSDEHSILMPQEMIATNHTAERLRAAEGIASTIHQLEGIFSQLANLVASQNDTIERIDTNIDNSLVNISRGHDSLVKTLANISSNRGLIIKTFLVLIVFLVIFIVFMA
;
A
#
# COMPACT_ATOMS: atom_id res chain seq x y z
N MET A 1 24.03 -26.71 -4.52
CA MET A 1 24.77 -25.95 -5.56
C MET A 1 25.57 -24.86 -4.86
N VAL A 2 26.90 -24.95 -4.87
CA VAL A 2 27.74 -23.88 -4.30
C VAL A 2 27.87 -22.79 -5.36
N TYR A 3 27.28 -21.62 -5.11
CA TYR A 3 27.46 -20.46 -5.98
C TYR A 3 28.90 -19.96 -5.82
N LYS A 4 29.73 -20.24 -6.82
CA LYS A 4 31.09 -19.71 -6.90
C LYS A 4 31.04 -18.36 -7.58
N ASP A 5 31.42 -17.30 -6.88
CA ASP A 5 31.51 -15.96 -7.45
C ASP A 5 32.66 -15.93 -8.48
N ARG A 6 32.29 -15.77 -9.76
CA ARG A 6 33.22 -15.71 -10.90
C ARG A 6 33.41 -14.28 -11.43
N THR A 7 32.95 -13.28 -10.67
CA THR A 7 33.07 -11.86 -11.07
C THR A 7 34.53 -11.44 -11.25
N SER A 8 35.43 -11.98 -10.44
CA SER A 8 36.88 -11.74 -10.54
C SER A 8 37.48 -12.38 -11.81
N GLU A 9 37.13 -13.64 -12.10
CA GLU A 9 37.53 -14.34 -13.33
C GLU A 9 37.05 -13.57 -14.57
N PHE A 10 35.79 -13.13 -14.58
CA PHE A 10 35.22 -12.31 -15.66
C PHE A 10 35.97 -10.99 -15.84
N SER A 11 36.26 -10.28 -14.73
CA SER A 11 36.98 -9.00 -14.77
C SER A 11 38.39 -9.17 -15.34
N SER A 12 39.10 -10.22 -14.93
CA SER A 12 40.44 -10.54 -15.45
C SER A 12 40.43 -10.89 -16.94
N LEU A 13 39.40 -11.63 -17.39
CA LEU A 13 39.22 -11.99 -18.79
C LEU A 13 38.91 -10.75 -19.64
N ALA A 14 38.01 -9.88 -19.16
CA ALA A 14 37.65 -8.63 -19.83
C ALA A 14 38.86 -7.71 -19.99
N GLU A 15 39.70 -7.59 -18.96
CA GLU A 15 40.94 -6.81 -19.04
C GLU A 15 41.95 -7.42 -20.02
N THR A 16 42.07 -8.75 -20.04
CA THR A 16 42.92 -9.47 -20.98
C THR A 16 42.48 -9.25 -22.43
N ILE A 17 41.17 -9.32 -22.71
CA ILE A 17 40.60 -9.05 -24.03
C ILE A 17 40.84 -7.59 -24.45
N LYS A 18 40.64 -6.64 -23.53
CA LYS A 18 40.90 -5.21 -23.79
C LYS A 18 42.36 -4.96 -24.16
N ARG A 19 43.31 -5.54 -23.43
CA ARG A 19 44.76 -5.43 -23.73
C ARG A 19 45.11 -6.06 -25.08
N LYS A 20 44.52 -7.22 -25.40
CA LYS A 20 44.73 -7.92 -26.68
C LYS A 20 44.16 -7.14 -27.88
N GLN A 21 43.03 -6.47 -27.72
CA GLN A 21 42.46 -5.58 -28.74
C GLN A 21 43.32 -4.33 -28.97
N GLN A 22 43.90 -3.75 -27.91
CA GLN A 22 44.81 -2.60 -28.01
C GLN A 22 46.12 -2.96 -28.72
N GLN A 23 46.66 -4.17 -28.53
CA GLN A 23 47.88 -4.64 -29.20
C GLN A 23 47.68 -4.97 -30.69
N ASN A 24 46.47 -5.37 -31.09
CA ASN A 24 46.15 -5.70 -32.49
C ASN A 24 45.78 -4.46 -33.35
N GLY A 25 46.02 -3.23 -32.88
CA GLY A 25 45.77 -2.01 -33.65
C GLY A 25 44.29 -1.72 -33.96
N VAL A 26 43.36 -2.55 -33.45
CA VAL A 26 41.93 -2.31 -33.55
C VAL A 26 41.57 -1.31 -32.45
N THR A 27 41.68 -0.02 -32.78
CA THR A 27 41.04 1.00 -31.96
C THR A 27 39.54 0.75 -32.05
N LEU A 28 38.96 0.15 -31.00
CA LEU A 28 37.52 0.26 -30.80
C LEU A 28 37.24 1.76 -30.77
N GLY A 29 36.64 2.26 -31.84
CA GLY A 29 36.18 3.64 -31.93
C GLY A 29 35.52 3.94 -30.62
N LYS A 30 36.02 4.98 -29.93
CA LYS A 30 35.55 5.44 -28.62
C LYS A 30 34.06 5.17 -28.58
N ASN A 31 33.64 4.11 -27.87
CA ASN A 31 32.24 3.93 -27.57
C ASN A 31 31.92 5.21 -26.83
N LYS A 32 31.32 6.15 -27.56
CA LYS A 32 30.67 7.31 -27.01
C LYS A 32 29.84 6.67 -25.93
N ILE A 33 30.23 6.86 -24.68
CA ILE A 33 29.42 6.48 -23.54
C ILE A 33 28.13 7.22 -23.89
N ILE A 34 27.17 6.50 -24.47
CA ILE A 34 25.87 7.05 -24.79
C ILE A 34 25.44 7.46 -23.40
N PRO A 35 25.39 8.78 -23.10
CA PRO A 35 25.07 9.22 -21.76
C PRO A 35 23.75 8.53 -21.47
N ARG A 36 23.75 7.66 -20.44
CA ARG A 36 22.63 6.85 -19.96
C ARG A 36 21.34 7.49 -20.43
N SER A 37 20.84 7.01 -21.57
CA SER A 37 19.92 7.77 -22.42
C SER A 37 18.79 8.26 -21.55
N GLN A 38 18.53 9.57 -21.61
CA GLN A 38 17.34 10.26 -21.13
C GLN A 38 16.27 9.25 -20.71
N ILE A 39 16.05 9.10 -19.39
CA ILE A 39 14.98 8.26 -18.84
C ILE A 39 13.76 8.50 -19.72
N SER A 40 13.24 7.43 -20.33
CA SER A 40 12.14 7.58 -21.28
C SER A 40 11.01 8.32 -20.57
N THR A 41 10.29 9.16 -21.30
CA THR A 41 9.13 9.89 -20.74
C THR A 41 8.17 8.93 -20.04
N PHE A 42 8.00 7.74 -20.60
CA PHE A 42 7.31 6.61 -19.98
C PHE A 42 7.93 6.21 -18.63
N ALA A 43 9.24 5.91 -18.58
CA ALA A 43 9.89 5.47 -17.35
C ALA A 43 9.84 6.53 -16.24
N TYR A 44 9.94 7.82 -16.58
CA TYR A 44 9.79 8.91 -15.62
C TYR A 44 8.36 8.97 -15.07
N ALA A 45 7.35 8.91 -15.94
CA ALA A 45 5.95 8.92 -15.54
C ALA A 45 5.59 7.67 -14.70
N ALA A 46 6.05 6.49 -15.11
CA ALA A 46 5.85 5.24 -14.37
C ALA A 46 6.49 5.29 -12.97
N ALA A 47 7.70 5.85 -12.84
CA ALA A 47 8.35 6.02 -11.55
C ALA A 47 7.56 6.98 -10.62
N LYS A 48 7.08 8.10 -11.16
CA LYS A 48 6.25 9.06 -10.41
C LYS A 48 4.95 8.41 -9.91
N ILE A 49 4.27 7.67 -10.78
CA ILE A 49 3.04 6.95 -10.41
C ILE A 49 3.34 5.89 -9.33
N SER A 50 4.44 5.14 -9.49
CA SER A 50 4.87 4.13 -8.50
C SER A 50 5.10 4.75 -7.12
N GLN A 51 5.72 5.93 -7.06
CA GLN A 51 5.90 6.67 -5.82
C GLN A 51 4.55 7.09 -5.22
N GLY A 52 3.64 7.65 -6.03
CA GLY A 52 2.30 8.03 -5.57
C GLY A 52 1.53 6.83 -5.00
N VAL A 53 1.57 5.67 -5.65
CA VAL A 53 0.98 4.42 -5.15
C VAL A 53 1.53 4.03 -3.77
N HIS A 54 2.84 4.16 -3.56
CA HIS A 54 3.46 3.86 -2.28
C HIS A 54 3.02 4.84 -1.18
N GLU A 55 3.02 6.14 -1.48
CA GLU A 55 2.56 7.18 -0.55
C GLU A 55 1.09 6.99 -0.17
N THR A 56 0.23 6.63 -1.13
CA THR A 56 -1.18 6.29 -0.85
C THR A 56 -1.30 5.05 0.02
N SER A 57 -0.45 4.04 -0.19
CA SER A 57 -0.45 2.81 0.63
C SER A 57 -0.07 3.09 2.08
N GLU A 58 0.90 3.98 2.33
CA GLU A 58 1.27 4.41 3.68
C GLU A 58 0.11 5.15 4.38
N LYS A 59 -0.57 6.05 3.66
CA LYS A 59 -1.77 6.74 4.17
C LYS A 59 -2.90 5.75 4.49
N LEU A 60 -3.11 4.73 3.66
CA LEU A 60 -4.08 3.66 3.92
C LEU A 60 -3.75 2.86 5.17
N LEU A 61 -2.47 2.57 5.41
CA LEU A 61 -2.02 1.90 6.64
C LEU A 61 -2.32 2.76 7.88
N GLN A 62 -2.07 4.07 7.80
CA GLN A 62 -2.42 5.00 8.88
C GLN A 62 -3.93 5.04 9.12
N LEU A 63 -4.73 5.15 8.05
CA LEU A 63 -6.20 5.13 8.15
C LEU A 63 -6.72 3.82 8.74
N THR A 64 -6.11 2.68 8.38
CA THR A 64 -6.45 1.37 8.93
C THR A 64 -6.22 1.33 10.43
N ASN A 65 -5.08 1.84 10.91
CA ASN A 65 -4.76 1.90 12.34
C ASN A 65 -5.74 2.81 13.08
N MET A 66 -6.12 3.94 12.50
CA MET A 66 -7.10 4.85 13.09
C MET A 66 -8.49 4.23 13.15
N ALA A 67 -8.94 3.60 12.06
CA ALA A 67 -10.24 2.93 11.99
C ALA A 67 -10.37 1.81 13.04
N LYS A 68 -9.30 1.04 13.27
CA LYS A 68 -9.26 -0.02 14.29
C LYS A 68 -9.24 0.51 15.73
N ASN A 69 -8.68 1.69 15.97
CA ASN A 69 -8.52 2.29 17.30
C ASN A 69 -9.59 3.35 17.61
N THR A 70 -10.76 3.29 16.95
CA THR A 70 -11.89 4.21 17.20
C THR A 70 -12.58 3.92 18.53
N ASP A 71 -12.01 4.41 19.63
CA ASP A 71 -12.67 4.40 20.94
C ASP A 71 -13.80 5.47 20.98
N LEU A 72 -14.85 5.21 21.78
CA LEU A 72 -16.11 5.97 21.85
C LEU A 72 -15.91 7.48 22.09
N PHE A 73 -14.78 7.85 22.69
CA PHE A 73 -14.41 9.21 23.11
C PHE A 73 -13.21 9.80 22.37
N MET A 74 -12.63 9.07 21.40
CA MET A 74 -11.43 9.53 20.69
C MET A 74 -11.80 10.35 19.46
N ASP A 75 -11.57 11.67 19.55
CA ASP A 75 -11.79 12.75 18.58
C ASP A 75 -10.93 12.65 17.29
N SER A 76 -10.59 11.43 16.87
CA SER A 76 -9.84 11.17 15.64
C SER A 76 -10.72 11.27 14.39
N SER A 77 -12.03 11.48 14.51
CA SER A 77 -12.97 11.49 13.38
C SER A 77 -12.57 12.50 12.30
N THR A 78 -12.12 13.70 12.71
CA THR A 78 -11.67 14.77 11.80
C THR A 78 -10.43 14.39 11.01
N GLN A 79 -9.37 13.90 11.68
CA GLN A 79 -8.13 13.47 10.99
C GLN A 79 -8.41 12.31 10.03
N MET A 80 -9.31 11.41 10.45
CA MET A 80 -9.69 10.24 9.70
C MET A 80 -10.52 10.65 8.46
N GLU A 81 -11.34 11.69 8.56
CA GLU A 81 -12.07 12.31 7.43
C GLU A 81 -11.12 13.06 6.48
N GLU A 82 -10.15 13.81 6.99
CA GLU A 82 -9.11 14.46 6.19
C GLU A 82 -8.29 13.42 5.41
N LEU A 83 -7.83 12.37 6.09
CA LEU A 83 -7.04 11.31 5.46
C LEU A 83 -7.86 10.54 4.42
N THR A 84 -9.16 10.33 4.68
CA THR A 84 -10.11 9.77 3.70
C THR A 84 -10.20 10.66 2.46
N TYR A 85 -10.29 11.98 2.63
CA TYR A 85 -10.34 12.94 1.52
C TYR A 85 -9.04 12.94 0.70
N VAL A 86 -7.87 12.95 1.37
CA VAL A 86 -6.57 12.91 0.69
C VAL A 86 -6.38 11.62 -0.09
N ILE A 87 -6.66 10.46 0.52
CA ILE A 87 -6.54 9.15 -0.15
C ILE A 87 -7.47 9.08 -1.36
N LYS A 88 -8.71 9.58 -1.22
CA LYS A 88 -9.65 9.66 -2.33
C LYS A 88 -9.07 10.48 -3.49
N GLN A 89 -8.51 11.65 -3.21
CA GLN A 89 -7.89 12.50 -4.23
C GLN A 89 -6.68 11.81 -4.88
N ASP A 90 -5.84 11.16 -4.08
CA ASP A 90 -4.67 10.43 -4.56
C ASP A 90 -5.09 9.29 -5.51
N ILE A 91 -6.05 8.45 -5.14
CA ILE A 91 -6.57 7.35 -5.97
C ILE A 91 -7.13 7.89 -7.30
N GLN A 92 -7.87 9.00 -7.26
CA GLN A 92 -8.39 9.65 -8.47
C GLN A 92 -7.27 10.19 -9.36
N SER A 93 -6.24 10.80 -8.77
CA SER A 93 -5.07 11.29 -9.49
C SER A 93 -4.30 10.14 -10.14
N LEU A 94 -4.01 9.08 -9.36
CA LEU A 94 -3.32 7.88 -9.83
C LEU A 94 -4.06 7.22 -11.00
N ASN A 95 -5.39 7.10 -10.94
CA ASN A 95 -6.19 6.58 -12.04
C ASN A 95 -6.01 7.41 -13.32
N ARG A 96 -6.04 8.75 -13.22
CA ARG A 96 -5.82 9.64 -14.37
C ARG A 96 -4.40 9.53 -14.92
N GLU A 97 -3.39 9.49 -14.04
CA GLU A 97 -1.98 9.37 -14.44
C GLU A 97 -1.69 8.02 -15.11
N ILE A 98 -2.26 6.92 -14.63
CA ILE A 98 -2.10 5.59 -15.24
C ILE A 98 -2.74 5.54 -16.64
N ARG A 99 -3.89 6.17 -16.85
CA ARG A 99 -4.49 6.27 -18.20
C ARG A 99 -3.62 7.09 -19.15
N ALA A 100 -3.05 8.18 -18.65
CA ALA A 100 -2.09 8.97 -19.43
C ALA A 100 -0.86 8.12 -19.78
N LEU A 101 -0.35 7.34 -18.84
CA LEU A 101 0.77 6.40 -19.06
C LEU A 101 0.43 5.34 -20.12
N GLU A 102 -0.79 4.78 -20.07
CA GLU A 102 -1.27 3.80 -21.06
C GLU A 102 -1.32 4.41 -22.47
N SER A 103 -1.74 5.67 -22.61
CA SER A 103 -1.73 6.38 -23.89
C SER A 103 -0.30 6.60 -24.43
N ILE A 104 0.66 6.85 -23.54
CA ILE A 104 2.09 6.97 -23.87
C ILE A 104 2.63 5.61 -24.32
N SER A 105 2.26 4.51 -23.66
CA SER A 105 2.63 3.14 -24.09
C SER A 105 2.13 2.86 -25.52
N LYS A 106 0.83 3.06 -25.77
CA LYS A 106 0.19 2.78 -27.07
C LYS A 106 0.72 3.66 -28.21
N SER A 107 1.03 4.93 -27.94
CA SER A 107 1.62 5.82 -28.95
C SER A 107 3.08 5.45 -29.29
N SER A 108 3.76 4.69 -28.41
CA SER A 108 5.12 4.20 -28.62
C SER A 108 5.19 2.87 -29.37
N SER A 109 4.09 2.33 -29.90
CA SER A 109 3.98 1.01 -30.58
C SER A 109 4.88 0.84 -31.84
N LYS A 110 5.67 1.84 -32.23
CA LYS A 110 6.78 1.71 -33.21
C LYS A 110 8.11 1.26 -32.58
N ALA A 111 8.17 1.11 -31.25
CA ALA A 111 9.34 0.67 -30.52
C ALA A 111 9.55 -0.85 -30.64
N ASN A 112 10.75 -1.31 -30.28
CA ASN A 112 11.09 -2.74 -30.23
C ASN A 112 10.05 -3.50 -29.39
N LYS A 113 9.64 -4.71 -29.83
CA LYS A 113 8.64 -5.56 -29.15
C LYS A 113 8.92 -5.71 -27.64
N GLN A 114 10.19 -5.84 -27.28
CA GLN A 114 10.60 -5.96 -25.87
C GLN A 114 10.29 -4.71 -25.02
N THR A 115 10.35 -3.51 -25.62
CA THR A 115 10.02 -2.26 -24.93
C THR A 115 8.52 -2.13 -24.74
N GLU A 116 7.74 -2.56 -25.73
CA GLU A 116 6.27 -2.62 -25.67
C GLU A 116 5.82 -3.60 -24.58
N ASP A 117 6.31 -4.84 -24.62
CA ASP A 117 6.02 -5.86 -23.59
C ASP A 117 6.39 -5.37 -22.18
N HIS A 118 7.52 -4.67 -22.05
CA HIS A 118 7.95 -4.11 -20.77
C HIS A 118 7.01 -2.99 -20.29
N SER A 119 6.66 -2.04 -21.16
CA SER A 119 5.75 -0.95 -20.83
C SER A 119 4.37 -1.47 -20.42
N ASP A 120 3.86 -2.47 -21.12
CA ASP A 120 2.57 -3.09 -20.81
C ASP A 120 2.60 -3.84 -19.48
N THR A 121 3.69 -4.55 -19.17
CA THR A 121 3.88 -5.21 -17.87
C THR A 121 3.86 -4.19 -16.73
N ILE A 122 4.53 -3.05 -16.89
CA ILE A 122 4.57 -1.99 -15.88
C ILE A 122 3.19 -1.35 -15.68
N VAL A 123 2.47 -1.06 -16.77
CA VAL A 123 1.10 -0.54 -16.70
C VAL A 123 0.18 -1.53 -15.99
N GLY A 124 0.27 -2.83 -16.32
CA GLY A 124 -0.49 -3.87 -15.64
C GLY A 124 -0.20 -3.93 -14.14
N PHE A 125 1.08 -3.92 -13.75
CA PHE A 125 1.49 -3.92 -12.34
C PHE A 125 0.96 -2.70 -11.57
N LEU A 126 1.07 -1.51 -12.15
CA LEU A 126 0.56 -0.28 -11.54
C LEU A 126 -0.96 -0.31 -11.38
N ASN A 127 -1.68 -0.85 -12.36
CA ASN A 127 -3.12 -1.04 -12.27
C ASN A 127 -3.50 -2.03 -11.16
N LEU A 128 -2.82 -3.18 -11.06
CA LEU A 128 -3.05 -4.12 -9.97
C LEU A 128 -2.83 -3.47 -8.60
N LYS A 129 -1.75 -2.68 -8.45
CA LYS A 129 -1.49 -1.96 -7.20
C LYS A 129 -2.57 -0.94 -6.88
N LEU A 130 -3.06 -0.19 -7.89
CA LEU A 130 -4.17 0.74 -7.70
C LEU A 130 -5.47 0.02 -7.32
N VAL A 131 -5.77 -1.12 -7.96
CA VAL A 131 -6.93 -1.97 -7.61
C VAL A 131 -6.86 -2.40 -6.16
N ASN A 132 -5.72 -2.91 -5.72
CA ASN A 132 -5.54 -3.35 -4.34
C ASN A 132 -5.68 -2.19 -3.36
N ALA A 133 -5.05 -1.03 -3.63
CA ALA A 133 -5.19 0.15 -2.79
C ALA A 133 -6.66 0.65 -2.72
N THR A 134 -7.39 0.60 -3.83
CA THR A 134 -8.81 0.96 -3.90
C THR A 134 -9.68 -0.01 -3.09
N LYS A 135 -9.33 -1.31 -3.10
CA LYS A 135 -9.99 -2.35 -2.31
C LYS A 135 -9.75 -2.17 -0.83
N ASP A 136 -8.49 -2.04 -0.42
CA ASP A 136 -8.15 -1.80 0.97
C ASP A 136 -8.84 -0.55 1.48
N PHE A 137 -8.90 0.51 0.67
CA PHE A 137 -9.62 1.73 1.01
C PHE A 137 -11.11 1.49 1.25
N LYS A 138 -11.79 0.78 0.33
CA LYS A 138 -13.20 0.42 0.49
C LYS A 138 -13.44 -0.38 1.78
N ASP A 139 -12.61 -1.39 2.03
CA ASP A 139 -12.76 -2.26 3.18
C ASP A 139 -12.59 -1.47 4.50
N ILE A 140 -11.65 -0.52 4.56
CA ILE A 140 -11.47 0.38 5.72
C ILE A 140 -12.69 1.29 5.92
N LEU A 141 -13.24 1.84 4.83
CA LEU A 141 -14.44 2.69 4.87
C LEU A 141 -15.68 1.93 5.34
N GLU A 142 -15.79 0.65 4.97
CA GLU A 142 -16.87 -0.23 5.41
C GLU A 142 -16.76 -0.52 6.92
N VAL A 143 -15.57 -0.87 7.40
CA VAL A 143 -15.29 -1.03 8.84
C VAL A 143 -15.60 0.26 9.60
N ARG A 144 -15.22 1.42 9.07
CA ARG A 144 -15.51 2.70 9.72
C ARG A 144 -17.01 2.99 9.78
N THR A 145 -17.75 2.73 8.70
CA THR A 145 -19.21 2.86 8.67
C THR A 145 -19.84 1.99 9.76
N GLU A 146 -19.39 0.75 9.89
CA GLU A 146 -19.85 -0.18 10.92
C GLU A 146 -19.53 0.35 12.33
N SER A 147 -18.30 0.82 12.57
CA SER A 147 -17.91 1.39 13.86
C SER A 147 -18.77 2.61 14.24
N ILE A 148 -19.04 3.51 13.29
CA ILE A 148 -19.90 4.68 13.53
C ILE A 148 -21.31 4.23 13.90
N LYS A 149 -21.85 3.22 13.20
CA LYS A 149 -23.19 2.67 13.47
C LYS A 149 -23.26 2.02 14.86
N GLN A 150 -22.30 1.19 15.23
CA GLN A 150 -22.27 0.54 16.55
C GLN A 150 -22.15 1.57 17.69
N GLN A 151 -21.40 2.65 17.47
CA GLN A 151 -21.30 3.74 18.43
C GLN A 151 -22.63 4.50 18.58
N GLN A 152 -23.35 4.73 17.47
CA GLN A 152 -24.69 5.32 17.48
C GLN A 152 -25.69 4.43 18.25
N GLU A 153 -25.73 3.12 17.97
CA GLU A 153 -26.63 2.19 18.66
C GLU A 153 -26.37 2.14 20.18
N LYS A 154 -25.10 2.20 20.60
CA LYS A 154 -24.73 2.30 22.01
C LYS A 154 -25.25 3.61 22.62
N LEU A 155 -25.03 4.74 21.96
CA LEU A 155 -25.54 6.04 22.43
C LEU A 155 -27.07 6.05 22.54
N ASP A 156 -27.78 5.53 21.54
CA ASP A 156 -29.25 5.42 21.55
C ASP A 156 -29.74 4.52 22.69
N SER A 157 -28.97 3.48 23.03
CA SER A 157 -29.26 2.62 24.19
C SER A 157 -29.09 3.35 25.52
N PHE A 158 -28.13 4.29 25.61
CA PHE A 158 -27.89 5.10 26.81
C PHE A 158 -28.87 6.28 26.92
N THR A 159 -29.26 6.93 25.81
CA THR A 159 -30.18 8.07 25.80
C THR A 159 -31.65 7.66 25.80
N GLY A 160 -31.96 6.47 25.27
CA GLY A 160 -33.32 5.90 25.29
C GLY A 160 -33.81 5.50 26.68
N GLN A 161 -32.91 5.35 27.66
CA GLN A 161 -33.28 4.94 29.03
C GLN A 161 -33.56 6.12 29.98
N SER A 162 -33.28 7.36 29.59
CA SER A 162 -33.51 8.56 30.42
C SER A 162 -34.93 9.13 30.37
N ASN A 163 -35.84 8.60 29.55
CA ASN A 163 -37.23 9.09 29.45
C ASN A 163 -38.23 8.36 30.37
N SER A 164 -37.78 7.89 31.54
CA SER A 164 -38.65 7.42 32.64
C SER A 164 -38.53 8.28 33.90
N PHE A 165 -38.41 9.60 33.75
CA PHE A 165 -38.74 10.56 34.81
C PHE A 165 -39.59 11.69 34.23
N ALA A 166 -40.69 11.32 33.58
CA ALA A 166 -41.75 12.26 33.27
C ALA A 166 -42.40 12.73 34.57
N TYR A 167 -42.15 14.00 34.87
CA TYR A 167 -42.96 14.92 35.67
C TYR A 167 -44.35 14.41 36.03
N GLN A 168 -44.56 14.14 37.32
CA GLN A 168 -45.90 14.23 37.89
C GLN A 168 -46.16 15.69 38.27
N ASP A 169 -46.76 16.40 37.31
CA ASP A 169 -47.46 17.66 37.57
C ASP A 169 -48.61 17.36 38.55
N ASN A 170 -48.59 17.97 39.73
CA ASN A 170 -49.74 17.96 40.63
C ASN A 170 -49.94 19.36 41.19
N THR A 171 -50.74 20.12 40.45
CA THR A 171 -51.37 21.34 40.92
C THR A 171 -52.41 20.98 41.98
N GLY A 172 -52.18 21.36 43.24
CA GLY A 172 -53.25 21.43 44.23
C GLY A 172 -52.86 21.15 45.67
N SER A 173 -53.03 22.18 46.49
CA SER A 173 -53.41 22.12 47.90
C SER A 173 -52.31 22.18 48.96
N VAL A 174 -52.39 23.28 49.70
CA VAL A 174 -51.85 23.53 51.04
C VAL A 174 -52.26 22.40 51.99
N THR A 175 -51.29 21.76 52.65
CA THR A 175 -51.28 21.42 54.09
C THR A 175 -50.08 20.51 54.40
N SER A 176 -49.19 20.98 55.28
CA SER A 176 -48.25 20.10 55.99
C SER A 176 -49.04 19.04 56.76
N PRO A 177 -48.56 17.79 56.82
CA PRO A 177 -47.91 17.37 58.07
C PRO A 177 -46.68 16.47 57.89
N LYS A 178 -45.61 16.85 58.59
CA LYS A 178 -44.94 16.05 59.63
C LYS A 178 -44.60 14.59 59.28
N GLU A 179 -43.28 14.34 59.21
CA GLU A 179 -42.60 13.06 59.46
C GLU A 179 -43.00 11.85 58.59
N MET A 180 -42.01 11.26 57.92
CA MET A 180 -41.59 9.88 58.20
C MET A 180 -40.34 9.55 57.38
N LEU A 181 -39.18 9.68 58.03
CA LEU A 181 -38.07 8.78 57.74
C LEU A 181 -38.56 7.35 57.94
N ARG A 182 -38.45 6.51 56.92
CA ARG A 182 -38.37 5.06 57.11
C ARG A 182 -37.06 4.56 56.58
N HIS A 183 -36.08 4.57 57.49
CA HIS A 183 -34.97 3.64 57.47
C HIS A 183 -35.51 2.21 57.45
N ARG A 184 -35.14 1.52 56.37
CA ARG A 184 -35.26 0.08 56.18
C ARG A 184 -34.37 -0.62 57.20
N SER A 185 -34.98 -1.21 58.24
CA SER A 185 -34.30 -2.19 59.10
C SER A 185 -34.75 -3.59 58.69
N ASN A 186 -33.79 -4.39 58.25
CA ASN A 186 -33.93 -5.82 58.02
C ASN A 186 -33.49 -6.54 59.30
N THR A 187 -34.35 -7.41 59.81
CA THR A 187 -34.16 -8.18 61.04
C THR A 187 -33.15 -9.31 60.83
N ASN A 188 -32.17 -9.48 61.74
CA ASN A 188 -31.92 -10.76 62.41
C ASN A 188 -30.81 -10.71 63.48
N THR A 189 -31.10 -11.47 64.55
CA THR A 189 -30.22 -12.08 65.58
C THR A 189 -29.72 -11.27 66.80
N ARG A 190 -30.34 -11.63 67.94
CA ARG A 190 -29.77 -12.08 69.23
C ARG A 190 -29.20 -11.07 70.23
N ASP A 191 -29.86 -11.07 71.40
CA ASP A 191 -29.35 -11.01 72.77
C ASP A 191 -28.28 -9.98 73.14
N ASP A 192 -28.68 -8.89 73.82
CA ASP A 192 -27.95 -8.38 75.00
C ASP A 192 -28.76 -7.32 75.77
N PRO A 193 -28.89 -7.35 77.11
CA PRO A 193 -29.68 -6.37 77.86
C PRO A 193 -28.86 -5.58 78.88
N TYR A 194 -28.23 -4.44 78.53
CA TYR A 194 -27.81 -3.42 79.52
C TYR A 194 -27.55 -2.02 78.92
N ARG A 195 -28.17 -0.99 79.54
CA ARG A 195 -27.73 0.43 79.68
C ARG A 195 -27.78 1.33 78.42
N PHE A 196 -28.03 2.64 78.46
CA PHE A 196 -28.32 3.67 79.48
C PHE A 196 -28.72 4.95 78.70
N ASP A 197 -29.61 5.77 79.24
CA ASP A 197 -30.02 7.07 78.69
C ASP A 197 -28.84 8.03 78.47
N ASP A 198 -28.81 8.78 77.36
CA ASP A 198 -28.27 10.14 77.42
C ASP A 198 -28.90 11.08 76.38
N TYR A 199 -29.34 12.22 76.89
CA TYR A 199 -29.76 13.39 76.15
C TYR A 199 -28.51 14.17 75.79
N ASN A 200 -28.22 14.45 74.51
CA ASN A 200 -27.58 15.74 74.22
C ASN A 200 -27.84 16.32 72.84
N ASN A 201 -28.12 17.62 72.92
CA ASN A 201 -28.33 18.63 71.91
C ASN A 201 -26.99 18.98 71.22
N GLY A 202 -26.99 19.14 69.91
CA GLY A 202 -25.79 19.42 69.13
C GLY A 202 -26.11 19.94 67.73
N ASN A 203 -26.65 21.15 67.70
CA ASN A 203 -26.76 21.99 66.51
C ASN A 203 -25.41 22.07 65.75
N SER A 204 -25.37 21.67 64.49
CA SER A 204 -24.23 21.95 63.59
C SER A 204 -24.71 22.01 62.14
N ASN A 205 -24.79 23.24 61.64
CA ASN A 205 -24.83 23.58 60.23
C ASN A 205 -23.54 23.12 59.55
N ASN A 206 -23.65 22.29 58.52
CA ASN A 206 -22.66 22.13 57.46
C ASN A 206 -23.34 21.45 56.26
N TYR A 207 -24.12 22.22 55.50
CA TYR A 207 -24.40 21.88 54.11
C TYR A 207 -23.27 22.46 53.28
N SER A 208 -22.37 21.58 52.84
CA SER A 208 -21.54 21.83 51.66
C SER A 208 -22.44 21.58 50.46
N ASP A 209 -22.93 22.67 49.86
CA ASP A 209 -23.58 22.63 48.55
C ASP A 209 -22.56 22.12 47.53
N GLU A 210 -22.61 20.82 47.27
CA GLU A 210 -22.03 20.19 46.10
C GLU A 210 -22.81 20.70 44.88
N HIS A 211 -22.34 21.82 44.31
CA HIS A 211 -22.76 22.28 42.99
C HIS A 211 -22.31 21.22 41.96
N SER A 212 -23.12 20.17 41.80
CA SER A 212 -23.12 19.35 40.60
C SER A 212 -23.45 20.27 39.43
N ILE A 213 -22.45 20.63 38.64
CA ILE A 213 -22.63 21.23 37.31
C ILE A 213 -23.31 20.17 36.45
N LEU A 214 -24.64 20.14 36.50
CA LEU A 214 -25.47 19.45 35.52
C LEU A 214 -25.39 20.29 34.24
N MET A 215 -24.37 20.06 33.41
CA MET A 215 -24.43 20.51 32.03
C MET A 215 -25.66 19.84 31.37
N PRO A 216 -26.35 20.51 30.44
CA PRO A 216 -27.40 19.87 29.65
C PRO A 216 -26.77 18.78 28.76
N GLN A 217 -26.78 17.54 29.26
CA GLN A 217 -26.32 16.33 28.57
C GLN A 217 -26.97 16.18 27.17
N GLU A 218 -28.19 16.72 26.99
CA GLU A 218 -28.93 16.69 25.73
C GLU A 218 -28.25 17.48 24.58
N MET A 219 -27.55 18.59 24.85
CA MET A 219 -26.88 19.34 23.77
C MET A 219 -25.57 18.69 23.30
N ILE A 220 -24.87 17.97 24.17
CA ILE A 220 -23.60 17.32 23.80
C ILE A 220 -23.89 16.04 22.99
N ALA A 221 -24.88 15.25 23.40
CA ALA A 221 -25.29 14.04 22.67
C ALA A 221 -25.85 14.37 21.26
N THR A 222 -26.59 15.46 21.11
CA THR A 222 -27.17 15.87 19.81
C THR A 222 -26.12 16.36 18.81
N ASN A 223 -25.07 17.06 19.25
CA ASN A 223 -24.01 17.49 18.34
C ASN A 223 -23.18 16.31 17.80
N HIS A 224 -22.83 15.34 18.65
CA HIS A 224 -22.04 14.18 18.23
C HIS A 224 -22.79 13.26 17.26
N THR A 225 -24.10 13.13 17.38
CA THR A 225 -24.91 12.32 16.45
C THR A 225 -25.01 12.95 15.05
N ALA A 226 -25.14 14.28 14.98
CA ALA A 226 -25.19 15.01 13.70
C ALA A 226 -23.86 14.95 12.92
N GLU A 227 -22.72 15.08 13.59
CA GLU A 227 -21.39 14.97 12.96
C GLU A 227 -21.14 13.56 12.41
N ARG A 228 -21.57 12.53 13.13
CA ARG A 228 -21.46 11.13 12.73
C ARG A 228 -22.30 10.79 11.50
N LEU A 229 -23.52 11.33 11.43
CA LEU A 229 -24.38 11.17 10.25
C LEU A 229 -23.72 11.77 9.01
N ARG A 230 -23.14 12.97 9.13
CA ARG A 230 -22.40 13.62 8.03
C ARG A 230 -21.19 12.82 7.60
N ALA A 231 -20.42 12.30 8.56
CA ALA A 231 -19.27 11.46 8.26
C ALA A 231 -19.68 10.17 7.51
N ALA A 232 -20.76 9.51 7.94
CA ALA A 232 -21.29 8.32 7.27
C ALA A 232 -21.77 8.62 5.83
N GLU A 233 -22.44 9.75 5.61
CA GLU A 233 -22.88 10.19 4.27
C GLU A 233 -21.68 10.47 3.35
N GLY A 234 -20.63 11.14 3.86
CA GLY A 234 -19.39 11.38 3.13
C GLY A 234 -18.64 10.09 2.75
N ILE A 235 -18.64 9.10 3.64
CA ILE A 235 -18.08 7.76 3.38
C ILE A 235 -18.88 7.05 2.29
N ALA A 236 -20.21 7.03 2.38
CA ALA A 236 -21.08 6.38 1.40
C ALA A 236 -20.89 6.96 -0.01
N SER A 237 -20.82 8.29 -0.13
CA SER A 237 -20.50 8.98 -1.39
C SER A 237 -19.13 8.59 -1.93
N THR A 238 -18.14 8.43 -1.06
CA THR A 238 -16.79 8.00 -1.45
C THR A 238 -16.78 6.56 -1.94
N ILE A 239 -17.45 5.63 -1.24
CA ILE A 239 -17.59 4.23 -1.67
C ILE A 239 -18.21 4.16 -3.07
N HIS A 240 -19.29 4.91 -3.32
CA HIS A 240 -19.93 4.92 -4.64
C HIS A 240 -18.98 5.43 -5.75
N GLN A 241 -18.15 6.43 -5.47
CA GLN A 241 -17.16 6.90 -6.43
C GLN A 241 -16.07 5.86 -6.70
N LEU A 242 -15.67 5.07 -5.69
CA LEU A 242 -14.73 3.97 -5.86
C LEU A 242 -15.32 2.85 -6.73
N GLU A 243 -16.63 2.58 -6.67
CA GLU A 243 -17.29 1.60 -7.56
C GLU A 243 -17.12 1.96 -9.04
N GLY A 244 -17.17 3.25 -9.38
CA GLY A 244 -16.88 3.73 -10.73
C GLY A 244 -15.45 3.42 -11.17
N ILE A 245 -14.48 3.58 -10.26
CA ILE A 245 -13.08 3.22 -10.49
C ILE A 245 -12.91 1.70 -10.59
N PHE A 246 -13.59 0.92 -9.75
CA PHE A 246 -13.58 -0.54 -9.78
C PHE A 246 -14.12 -1.10 -11.09
N SER A 247 -15.24 -0.59 -11.60
CA SER A 247 -15.78 -1.06 -12.88
C SER A 247 -14.80 -0.83 -14.02
N GLN A 248 -14.12 0.31 -14.01
CA GLN A 248 -13.10 0.64 -15.01
C GLN A 248 -11.88 -0.27 -14.88
N LEU A 249 -11.39 -0.47 -13.65
CA LEU A 249 -10.24 -1.33 -13.39
C LEU A 249 -10.57 -2.80 -13.60
N ALA A 250 -11.78 -3.26 -13.33
CA ALA A 250 -12.22 -4.64 -13.55
C ALA A 250 -12.21 -5.01 -15.03
N ASN A 251 -12.69 -4.11 -15.89
CA ASN A 251 -12.58 -4.28 -17.34
C ASN A 251 -11.11 -4.31 -17.79
N LEU A 252 -10.28 -3.47 -17.18
CA LEU A 252 -8.87 -3.36 -17.51
C LEU A 252 -8.05 -4.59 -17.03
N VAL A 253 -8.36 -5.14 -15.86
CA VAL A 253 -7.74 -6.35 -15.31
C VAL A 253 -8.24 -7.60 -16.03
N ALA A 254 -9.53 -7.69 -16.37
CA ALA A 254 -10.06 -8.80 -17.17
C ALA A 254 -9.40 -8.88 -18.55
N SER A 255 -9.09 -7.73 -19.16
CA SER A 255 -8.34 -7.66 -20.43
C SER A 255 -6.83 -7.91 -20.28
N GLN A 256 -6.26 -7.72 -19.08
CA GLN A 256 -4.81 -7.85 -18.80
C GLN A 256 -4.46 -9.08 -17.94
N ASN A 257 -5.42 -9.96 -17.65
CA ASN A 257 -5.25 -11.06 -16.69
C ASN A 257 -4.21 -12.12 -17.14
N ASP A 258 -3.73 -12.06 -18.39
CA ASP A 258 -2.71 -12.97 -18.93
C ASP A 258 -1.26 -12.44 -18.76
N THR A 259 -1.04 -11.14 -18.48
CA THR A 259 0.31 -10.56 -18.40
C THR A 259 0.88 -10.44 -16.98
N ILE A 260 0.04 -10.49 -15.93
CA ILE A 260 0.46 -10.23 -14.53
C ILE A 260 0.83 -11.51 -13.76
N GLU A 261 0.55 -12.70 -14.30
CA GLU A 261 0.98 -13.98 -13.70
C GLU A 261 2.40 -14.41 -14.13
N ARG A 262 3.04 -13.64 -15.02
CA ARG A 262 4.20 -14.10 -15.81
C ARG A 262 5.52 -13.51 -15.35
N ILE A 263 5.90 -13.79 -14.10
CA ILE A 263 7.33 -13.90 -13.82
C ILE A 263 7.92 -15.08 -14.61
N ASP A 264 7.14 -16.17 -14.79
CA ASP A 264 7.60 -17.38 -15.49
C ASP A 264 7.84 -17.19 -16.99
N THR A 265 7.02 -16.42 -17.71
CA THR A 265 7.21 -16.26 -19.17
C THR A 265 8.42 -15.40 -19.53
N ASN A 266 8.77 -14.42 -18.69
CA ASN A 266 9.99 -13.64 -18.89
C ASN A 266 11.25 -14.48 -18.59
N ILE A 267 11.16 -15.46 -17.67
CA ILE A 267 12.23 -16.44 -17.43
C ILE A 267 12.38 -17.37 -18.65
N ASP A 268 11.28 -17.90 -19.21
CA ASP A 268 11.32 -18.75 -20.41
C ASP A 268 11.90 -18.04 -21.62
N ASN A 269 11.46 -16.79 -21.88
CA ASN A 269 12.01 -15.99 -22.98
C ASN A 269 13.50 -15.67 -22.77
N SER A 270 13.93 -15.43 -21.53
CA SER A 270 15.33 -15.24 -21.19
C SER A 270 16.13 -16.51 -21.40
N LEU A 271 15.59 -17.67 -21.03
CA LEU A 271 16.20 -18.99 -21.24
C LEU A 271 16.38 -19.30 -22.73
N VAL A 272 15.37 -19.01 -23.56
CA VAL A 272 15.47 -19.15 -25.02
C VAL A 272 16.54 -18.23 -25.62
N ASN A 273 16.61 -16.97 -25.17
CA ASN A 273 17.61 -16.02 -25.64
C ASN A 273 19.04 -16.41 -25.20
N ILE A 274 19.19 -16.89 -23.96
CA ILE A 274 20.46 -17.42 -23.44
C ILE A 274 20.88 -18.67 -24.23
N SER A 275 19.95 -19.59 -24.52
CA SER A 275 20.21 -20.78 -25.33
C SER A 275 20.69 -20.42 -26.75
N ARG A 276 20.01 -19.47 -27.41
CA ARG A 276 20.43 -18.98 -28.74
C ARG A 276 21.79 -18.30 -28.71
N GLY A 277 22.08 -17.55 -27.64
CA GLY A 277 23.39 -16.95 -27.40
C GLY A 277 24.48 -18.01 -27.23
N HIS A 278 24.20 -19.05 -26.44
CA HIS A 278 25.09 -20.20 -26.24
C HIS A 278 25.38 -20.93 -27.55
N ASP A 279 24.35 -21.23 -28.35
CA ASP A 279 24.52 -21.90 -29.65
C ASP A 279 25.38 -21.07 -30.62
N SER A 280 25.23 -19.74 -30.57
CA SER A 280 26.05 -18.82 -31.36
C SER A 280 27.51 -18.81 -30.89
N LEU A 281 27.76 -18.89 -29.58
CA LEU A 281 29.10 -19.01 -29.01
C LEU A 281 29.75 -20.36 -29.34
N VAL A 282 29.00 -21.46 -29.27
CA VAL A 282 29.48 -22.79 -29.66
C VAL A 282 29.80 -22.83 -31.14
N LYS A 283 28.94 -22.26 -31.99
CA LYS A 283 29.17 -22.20 -33.44
C LYS A 283 30.40 -21.35 -33.79
N THR A 284 30.60 -20.22 -33.12
CA THR A 284 31.80 -19.39 -33.33
C THR A 284 33.07 -20.08 -32.83
N LEU A 285 33.03 -20.77 -31.69
CA LEU A 285 34.13 -21.58 -31.19
C LEU A 285 34.46 -22.74 -32.14
N ALA A 286 33.46 -23.41 -32.68
CA ALA A 286 33.63 -24.48 -33.67
C ALA A 286 34.26 -23.95 -34.97
N ASN A 287 33.82 -22.79 -35.47
CA ASN A 287 34.42 -22.15 -36.64
C ASN A 287 35.88 -21.73 -36.39
N ILE A 288 36.20 -21.18 -35.21
CA ILE A 288 37.57 -20.82 -34.84
C ILE A 288 38.45 -22.07 -34.70
N SER A 289 37.93 -23.16 -34.12
CA SER A 289 38.65 -24.43 -33.96
C SER A 289 38.90 -25.13 -35.29
N SER A 290 37.90 -25.14 -36.19
CA SER A 290 37.99 -25.76 -37.53
C SER A 290 39.12 -25.15 -38.38
N ASN A 291 39.36 -23.84 -38.24
CA ASN A 291 40.43 -23.15 -38.96
C ASN A 291 41.85 -23.63 -38.63
N ARG A 292 42.05 -24.42 -37.55
CA ARG A 292 43.36 -25.01 -37.25
C ARG A 292 43.84 -25.95 -38.36
N GLY A 293 42.94 -26.69 -38.99
CA GLY A 293 43.27 -27.56 -40.12
C GLY A 293 43.66 -26.78 -41.38
N LEU A 294 43.02 -25.63 -41.62
CA LEU A 294 43.37 -24.73 -42.72
C LEU A 294 44.76 -24.11 -42.50
N ILE A 295 45.03 -23.65 -41.28
CA ILE A 295 46.35 -23.09 -40.88
C ILE A 295 47.47 -24.12 -41.05
N ILE A 296 47.24 -25.39 -40.66
CA ILE A 296 48.26 -26.43 -40.81
C ILE A 296 48.60 -26.66 -42.30
N LYS A 297 47.59 -26.66 -43.18
CA LYS A 297 47.77 -26.89 -44.61
C LYS A 297 48.51 -25.73 -45.29
N THR A 298 48.15 -24.48 -44.97
CA THR A 298 48.85 -23.31 -45.51
C THR A 298 50.30 -23.22 -45.01
N PHE A 299 50.55 -23.60 -43.75
CA PHE A 299 51.90 -23.66 -43.20
C PHE A 299 52.77 -24.74 -43.87
N LEU A 300 52.20 -25.92 -44.16
CA LEU A 300 52.92 -26.99 -44.87
C LEU A 300 53.29 -26.58 -46.29
N VAL A 301 52.38 -25.91 -47.01
CA VAL A 301 52.66 -25.36 -48.35
C VAL A 301 53.80 -24.32 -48.30
N LEU A 302 53.81 -23.45 -47.29
CA LEU A 302 54.91 -22.48 -47.10
C LEU A 302 56.25 -23.16 -46.82
N ILE A 303 56.28 -24.24 -46.01
CA ILE A 303 57.51 -25.02 -45.75
C ILE A 303 58.02 -25.66 -47.04
N VAL A 304 57.15 -26.30 -47.82
CA VAL A 304 57.53 -26.94 -49.09
C VAL A 304 58.08 -25.90 -50.05
N PHE A 305 57.44 -24.74 -50.15
CA PHE A 305 57.91 -23.63 -50.97
C PHE A 305 59.29 -23.12 -50.52
N LEU A 306 59.50 -22.98 -49.20
CA LEU A 306 60.78 -22.57 -48.63
C LEU A 306 61.89 -23.59 -48.90
N VAL A 307 61.61 -24.89 -48.79
CA VAL A 307 62.59 -25.95 -49.10
C VAL A 307 62.95 -25.93 -50.58
N ILE A 308 61.96 -25.81 -51.47
CA ILE A 308 62.21 -25.68 -52.92
C ILE A 308 63.04 -24.43 -53.19
N PHE A 309 62.71 -23.29 -52.58
CA PHE A 309 63.45 -22.05 -52.76
C PHE A 309 64.91 -22.18 -52.29
N ILE A 310 65.17 -22.82 -51.16
CA ILE A 310 66.54 -23.05 -50.69
C ILE A 310 67.30 -23.99 -51.63
N VAL A 311 66.66 -25.06 -52.12
CA VAL A 311 67.34 -26.05 -52.99
C VAL A 311 67.61 -25.53 -54.40
N PHE A 312 66.77 -24.64 -54.93
CA PHE A 312 66.90 -24.13 -56.30
C PHE A 312 67.54 -22.74 -56.40
N MET A 313 67.59 -21.96 -55.31
CA MET A 313 68.09 -20.58 -55.29
C MET A 313 69.37 -20.41 -54.45
N ALA A 314 69.77 -21.42 -53.66
CA ALA A 314 71.15 -21.59 -53.17
C ALA A 314 71.94 -22.47 -54.13
#